data_AF-A0A543EUG0-F1
#
_entry.id   AF-A0A543EUG0-F1
#
_cell.length_a   1.000
_cell.length_b   1.000
_cell.length_c   1.000
_cell.angle_alpha   90.00
_cell.angle_beta   90.00
_cell.angle_gamma   90.00
#
_symmetry.space_group_name_H-M   'P 1'
#
loop_
_entity.id
_entity.type
_entity.pdbx_description
1 polymer ?
#
loop_
_entity_poly.entity_id
_entity_poly.type
_entity_poly.pdbx_seq_one_letter_code
_entity_poly.pdbx_strand_id
1 'polypeptide(L)'
;MAACLIGGPLATIFAVAAIAAGTFAMQVLQVRDDMEAAKAQLKVLAAAAVAMDVPTLEQVSDEIIERTQRAQAMSNGVLWDLAAGVPRVGSNVLAVRAVTEVVSTITTQSLPPIVDMVSAADTGARPAGGLGFNVLPFLGAETVLPTVIDSFEDASAIAAGLDRTEVLPAVYEPLDDMVGLISRATPILKLAQEHLPAILHAAGANGPMLYQLVIQTPAEIRATGGGPAHWLVLKVENGQMDLLSQEDGVELMYSMLPENGFDTVNGSLIRLPSDVRSLYPFELTNWSSNFTMTPHFPRAVELFQATREWTDQPAFDGVISIDPVVLAHMLEATGPLTLASGEVVDSANAASLLMSEPYERFGTDNAAMDAFFGEVTTVMFDALTGGDWEMGAMWDQLVRSTDEGRIFLWFEDDGLQGLAHEYGLDGALREDNAEATQLGIYFNDYSVGKLNFWLDYDQRATCNVEDRTITVTMDLHSRITDAIKSEYTLGLRNGFRGIDPRTMMLDVLFFAPPGAEILWTDPERGDWQDSSAWQGNRFRDRSGTDHGNTALSRTVLLEMGESRTISYEVKLPDGDLGPLELRHSPGANETEVTVDAGCSTLFASPEGNRNIMLSTFD
;
A
#
# COMPACT_ATOMS: atom_id res chain seq x y z
N MET A 1 11.84 82.21 39.06
CA MET A 1 11.82 82.28 37.58
C MET A 1 11.48 80.89 37.08
N ALA A 2 10.23 80.70 36.68
CA ALA A 2 9.71 79.46 36.12
C ALA A 2 9.83 79.54 34.60
N ALA A 3 10.41 78.52 33.96
CA ALA A 3 10.29 78.30 32.53
C ALA A 3 9.13 77.32 32.30
N CYS A 4 7.96 77.85 31.94
CA CYS A 4 6.83 77.06 31.47
C CYS A 4 7.16 76.48 30.09
N LEU A 5 7.28 75.16 30.01
CA LEU A 5 7.18 74.41 28.75
C LEU A 5 5.75 74.52 28.24
N ILE A 6 5.50 75.44 27.30
CA ILE A 6 4.25 75.52 26.55
C ILE A 6 4.27 74.39 25.51
N GLY A 7 3.83 73.20 25.91
CA GLY A 7 3.40 72.18 24.96
C GLY A 7 2.05 72.60 24.40
N GLY A 8 2.02 73.23 23.23
CA GLY A 8 0.77 73.57 22.55
C GLY A 8 -0.02 72.32 22.10
N PRO A 9 -1.29 72.45 21.73
CA PRO A 9 -2.14 71.32 21.30
C PRO A 9 -1.52 70.46 20.18
N LEU A 10 -0.68 71.04 19.32
CA LEU A 10 0.12 70.33 18.31
C LEU A 10 1.17 69.38 18.89
N ALA A 11 1.83 69.74 19.99
CA ALA A 11 2.81 68.88 20.66
C ALA A 11 2.12 67.68 21.33
N THR A 12 0.92 67.89 21.89
CA THR A 12 0.10 66.82 22.46
C THR A 12 -0.41 65.87 21.37
N ILE A 13 -0.89 66.39 20.23
CA ILE A 13 -1.31 65.57 19.08
C ILE A 13 -0.12 64.74 18.55
N PHE A 14 1.06 65.35 18.43
CA PHE A 14 2.25 64.65 17.97
C PHE A 14 2.70 63.55 18.95
N ALA A 15 2.67 63.83 20.26
CA ALA A 15 2.98 62.84 21.28
C ALA A 15 1.99 61.67 21.28
N VAL A 16 0.68 61.95 21.13
CA VAL A 16 -0.36 60.91 21.02
C VAL A 16 -0.17 60.08 19.74
N ALA A 17 0.14 60.71 18.61
CA ALA A 17 0.42 60.02 17.36
C ALA A 17 1.68 59.14 17.44
N ALA A 18 2.75 59.62 18.08
CA ALA A 18 3.98 58.87 18.28
C ALA A 18 3.77 57.66 19.21
N ILE A 19 2.99 57.82 20.28
CA ILE A 19 2.60 56.71 21.16
C ILE A 19 1.75 55.71 20.38
N ALA A 20 0.74 56.16 19.64
CA ALA A 20 -0.12 55.29 18.83
C ALA A 20 0.67 54.53 17.77
N ALA A 21 1.62 55.17 17.09
CA ALA A 21 2.50 54.53 16.12
C ALA A 21 3.46 53.52 16.78
N GLY A 22 4.01 53.85 17.95
CA GLY A 22 4.84 52.92 18.73
C GLY A 22 4.05 51.70 19.23
N THR A 23 2.83 51.92 19.71
CA THR A 23 1.90 50.83 20.10
C THR A 23 1.51 49.98 18.91
N PHE A 24 1.20 50.58 17.77
CA PHE A 24 0.89 49.85 16.54
C PHE A 24 2.08 49.00 16.07
N ALA A 25 3.30 49.54 16.08
CA ALA A 25 4.50 48.78 15.74
C ALA A 25 4.73 47.59 16.68
N MET A 26 4.48 47.76 17.98
CA MET A 26 4.52 46.63 18.94
C MET A 26 3.43 45.59 18.65
N GLN A 27 2.21 46.02 18.30
CA GLN A 27 1.12 45.11 17.93
C GLN A 27 1.44 44.32 16.67
N VAL A 28 2.07 44.93 15.66
CA VAL A 28 2.53 44.23 14.45
C VAL A 28 3.54 43.14 14.80
N LEU A 29 4.52 43.44 15.65
CA LEU A 29 5.50 42.44 16.10
C LEU A 29 4.84 41.31 16.88
N GLN A 30 3.90 41.62 17.78
CA GLN A 30 3.18 40.61 18.55
C GLN A 30 2.30 39.72 17.66
N VAL A 31 1.61 40.29 16.65
CA VAL A 31 0.85 39.51 15.67
C VAL A 31 1.79 38.56 14.92
N ARG A 32 2.94 39.05 14.44
CA ARG A 32 3.94 38.20 13.79
C ARG A 32 4.41 37.08 14.70
N ASP A 33 4.81 37.41 15.93
CA ASP A 33 5.37 36.45 16.88
C ASP A 33 4.33 35.38 17.27
N ASP A 34 3.05 35.74 17.44
CA ASP A 34 1.96 34.79 17.69
C ASP A 34 1.72 33.85 16.50
N MET A 35 1.76 34.38 15.27
CA MET A 35 1.59 33.57 14.05
C MET A 35 2.79 32.65 13.77
N GLU A 36 4.02 33.11 14.00
CA GLU A 36 5.22 32.28 13.90
C GLU A 36 5.23 31.16 14.95
N ALA A 37 4.82 31.48 16.18
CA ALA A 37 4.68 30.48 17.25
C ALA A 37 3.59 29.45 16.93
N ALA A 38 2.43 29.88 16.41
CA ALA A 38 1.39 28.97 15.96
C ALA A 38 1.89 28.04 14.83
N LYS A 39 2.61 28.58 13.83
CA LYS A 39 3.22 27.80 12.75
C LYS A 39 4.22 26.76 13.28
N ALA A 40 5.04 27.11 14.28
CA ALA A 40 5.97 26.18 14.90
C ALA A 40 5.24 25.05 15.65
N GLN A 41 4.16 25.39 16.36
CA GLN A 41 3.35 24.43 17.11
C GLN A 41 2.57 23.46 16.21
N LEU A 42 2.22 23.83 14.97
CA LEU A 42 1.58 22.90 14.01
C LEU A 42 2.37 21.61 13.79
N LYS A 43 3.71 21.67 13.83
CA LYS A 43 4.56 20.47 13.72
C LYS A 43 4.43 19.56 14.94
N VAL A 44 4.34 20.16 16.13
CA VAL A 44 4.16 19.43 17.39
C VAL A 44 2.76 18.83 17.44
N LEU A 45 1.75 19.58 17.00
CA LEU A 45 0.37 19.12 16.86
C LEU A 45 0.30 17.90 15.93
N ALA A 46 0.92 17.97 14.75
CA ALA A 46 0.97 16.86 13.80
C ALA A 46 1.66 15.63 14.41
N ALA A 47 2.81 15.81 15.05
CA ALA A 47 3.52 14.72 15.71
C ALA A 47 2.70 14.10 16.86
N ALA A 48 2.00 14.92 17.65
CA ALA A 48 1.13 14.45 18.73
C ALA A 48 -0.09 13.69 18.20
N ALA A 49 -0.68 14.15 17.10
CA ALA A 49 -1.79 13.45 16.44
C ALA A 49 -1.37 12.07 15.91
N VAL A 50 -0.21 12.00 15.24
CA VAL A 50 0.38 10.75 14.75
C VAL A 50 0.72 9.80 15.88
N ALA A 51 1.29 10.31 16.98
CA ALA A 51 1.62 9.53 18.15
C ALA A 51 0.41 9.19 19.06
N MET A 52 -0.79 9.69 18.73
CA MET A 52 -1.98 9.66 19.59
C MET A 52 -1.71 10.16 21.03
N ASP A 53 -0.82 11.14 21.19
CA ASP A 53 -0.53 11.79 22.47
C ASP A 53 -1.60 12.86 22.76
N VAL A 54 -2.75 12.40 23.26
CA VAL A 54 -3.91 13.25 23.57
C VAL A 54 -3.56 14.43 24.49
N PRO A 55 -2.84 14.24 25.62
CA PRO A 55 -2.46 15.37 26.47
C PRO A 55 -1.66 16.44 25.74
N THR A 56 -0.69 16.05 24.91
CA THR A 56 0.08 17.01 24.11
C THR A 56 -0.77 17.64 23.01
N LEU A 57 -1.64 16.87 22.36
CA LEU A 57 -2.54 17.35 21.31
C LEU A 57 -3.51 18.42 21.84
N GLU A 58 -4.16 18.17 22.99
CA GLU A 58 -5.03 19.11 23.69
C GLU A 58 -4.28 20.40 24.04
N GLN A 59 -3.11 20.27 24.71
CA GLN A 59 -2.32 21.42 25.12
C GLN A 59 -1.89 22.29 23.92
N VAL A 60 -1.34 21.67 22.87
CA VAL A 60 -0.82 22.38 21.70
C VAL A 60 -1.96 23.01 20.89
N SER A 61 -3.11 22.33 20.78
CA SER A 61 -4.32 22.87 20.15
C SER A 61 -4.79 24.15 20.84
N ASP A 62 -4.92 24.13 22.17
CA ASP A 62 -5.33 25.29 22.96
C ASP A 62 -4.35 26.47 22.80
N GLU A 63 -3.04 26.20 22.81
CA GLU A 63 -2.02 27.23 22.58
C GLU A 63 -2.11 27.87 21.18
N ILE A 64 -2.37 27.06 20.14
CA ILE A 64 -2.55 27.54 18.77
C ILE A 64 -3.82 28.40 18.68
N ILE A 65 -4.94 27.94 19.24
CA ILE A 65 -6.20 28.66 19.26
C ILE A 65 -6.05 30.01 19.98
N GLU A 66 -5.44 30.03 21.18
CA GLU A 66 -5.28 31.26 21.96
C GLU A 66 -4.43 32.30 21.20
N ARG A 67 -3.31 31.89 20.59
CA ARG A 67 -2.41 32.79 19.85
C ARG A 67 -3.05 33.36 18.59
N THR A 68 -3.74 32.52 17.82
CA THR A 68 -4.36 32.92 16.56
C THR A 68 -5.55 33.85 16.80
N GLN A 69 -6.38 33.58 17.82
CA GLN A 69 -7.43 34.49 18.27
C GLN A 69 -6.86 35.83 18.78
N ARG A 70 -5.76 35.81 19.55
CA ARG A 70 -5.09 37.03 20.02
C ARG A 70 -4.59 37.89 18.85
N ALA A 71 -3.94 37.24 17.87
CA ALA A 71 -3.46 37.88 16.66
C ALA A 71 -4.61 38.49 15.84
N GLN A 72 -5.71 37.75 15.67
CA GLN A 72 -6.92 38.23 15.00
C GLN A 72 -7.53 39.44 15.72
N ALA A 73 -7.76 39.35 17.03
CA ALA A 73 -8.34 40.42 17.83
C ALA A 73 -7.48 41.70 17.81
N MET A 74 -6.15 41.56 17.90
CA MET A 74 -5.24 42.71 17.79
C MET A 74 -5.28 43.32 16.39
N SER A 75 -5.25 42.50 15.35
CA SER A 75 -5.31 42.98 13.96
C SER A 75 -6.64 43.68 13.61
N ASN A 76 -7.70 43.40 14.36
CA ASN A 76 -9.00 44.08 14.26
C ASN A 76 -9.20 45.22 15.28
N GLY A 77 -8.13 45.63 15.98
CA GLY A 77 -8.19 46.72 16.94
C GLY A 77 -8.25 48.11 16.32
N VAL A 78 -8.62 49.11 17.13
CA VAL A 78 -8.78 50.52 16.73
C VAL A 78 -7.53 51.09 16.04
N LEU A 79 -6.33 50.72 16.49
CA LEU A 79 -5.08 51.20 15.87
C LEU A 79 -4.90 50.65 14.45
N TRP A 80 -5.34 49.43 14.19
CA TRP A 80 -5.29 48.79 12.88
C TRP A 80 -6.35 49.38 11.95
N ASP A 81 -7.53 49.75 12.46
CA ASP A 81 -8.56 50.45 11.66
C ASP A 81 -8.05 51.80 11.15
N LEU A 82 -7.36 52.54 12.01
CA LEU A 82 -6.74 53.79 11.64
C LEU A 82 -5.61 53.58 10.61
N ALA A 83 -4.80 52.53 10.78
CA ALA A 83 -3.72 52.19 9.86
C ALA A 83 -4.24 51.69 8.49
N ALA A 84 -5.41 51.04 8.44
CA ALA A 84 -6.06 50.57 7.22
C ALA A 84 -6.40 51.73 6.25
N GLY A 85 -6.65 52.93 6.77
CA GLY A 85 -6.95 54.12 5.97
C GLY A 85 -5.71 54.84 5.40
N VAL A 86 -4.49 54.40 5.74
CA VAL A 86 -3.24 55.06 5.32
C VAL A 86 -2.77 54.49 3.97
N PRO A 87 -2.56 55.31 2.93
CA PRO A 87 -2.07 54.83 1.63
C PRO A 87 -0.77 54.01 1.75
N ARG A 88 -0.65 52.89 1.01
CA ARG A 88 0.44 51.88 1.03
C ARG A 88 0.57 51.05 2.32
N VAL A 89 0.16 51.57 3.47
CA VAL A 89 0.12 50.80 4.73
C VAL A 89 -1.16 49.98 4.81
N GLY A 90 -2.28 50.53 4.34
CA GLY A 90 -3.60 49.92 4.43
C GLY A 90 -3.70 48.56 3.76
N SER A 91 -3.12 48.39 2.58
CA SER A 91 -3.10 47.11 1.85
C SER A 91 -2.42 46.00 2.65
N ASN A 92 -1.33 46.33 3.36
CA ASN A 92 -0.62 45.38 4.23
C ASN A 92 -1.40 45.06 5.51
N VAL A 93 -2.06 46.07 6.10
CA VAL A 93 -2.94 45.91 7.28
C VAL A 93 -4.12 44.99 6.95
N LEU A 94 -4.76 45.19 5.80
CA LEU A 94 -5.87 44.36 5.33
C LEU A 94 -5.41 42.93 5.03
N ALA A 95 -4.22 42.76 4.43
CA ALA A 95 -3.64 41.44 4.21
C ALA A 95 -3.39 40.70 5.53
N VAL A 96 -2.78 41.34 6.53
CA VAL A 96 -2.56 40.72 7.84
C VAL A 96 -3.88 40.34 8.53
N ARG A 97 -4.91 41.20 8.44
CA ARG A 97 -6.26 40.88 8.98
C ARG A 97 -6.84 39.63 8.36
N ALA A 98 -6.75 39.50 7.04
CA ALA A 98 -7.27 38.33 6.35
C ALA A 98 -6.47 37.08 6.69
N VAL A 99 -5.14 37.17 6.83
CA VAL A 99 -4.30 36.05 7.28
C VAL A 99 -4.73 35.60 8.68
N THR A 100 -4.78 36.52 9.65
CA THR A 100 -5.14 36.16 11.03
C THR A 100 -6.58 35.65 11.13
N GLU A 101 -7.49 36.14 10.28
CA GLU A 101 -8.86 35.63 10.15
C GLU A 101 -8.89 34.21 9.59
N VAL A 102 -8.19 33.93 8.50
CA VAL A 102 -8.08 32.58 7.91
C VAL A 102 -7.57 31.59 8.94
N VAL A 103 -6.45 31.91 9.61
CA VAL A 103 -5.83 30.98 10.56
C VAL A 103 -6.68 30.80 11.80
N SER A 104 -7.29 31.87 12.31
CA SER A 104 -8.18 31.76 13.46
C SER A 104 -9.43 30.94 13.13
N THR A 105 -10.02 31.12 11.94
CA THR A 105 -11.17 30.33 11.48
C THR A 105 -10.83 28.83 11.41
N ILE A 106 -9.77 28.45 10.72
CA ILE A 106 -9.34 27.05 10.63
C ILE A 106 -9.10 26.47 12.03
N THR A 107 -8.30 27.15 12.85
CA THR A 107 -7.87 26.60 14.14
C THR A 107 -9.04 26.48 15.11
N THR A 108 -9.95 27.46 15.14
CA THR A 108 -11.11 27.44 16.05
C THR A 108 -12.22 26.49 15.62
N GLN A 109 -12.36 26.22 14.31
CA GLN A 109 -13.41 25.35 13.78
C GLN A 109 -12.94 23.91 13.61
N SER A 110 -11.68 23.68 13.23
CA SER A 110 -11.15 22.34 12.94
C SER A 110 -10.51 21.67 14.15
N LEU A 111 -9.73 22.38 14.96
CA LEU A 111 -8.94 21.73 16.00
C LEU A 111 -9.79 21.15 17.14
N PRO A 112 -10.81 21.84 17.68
CA PRO A 112 -11.59 21.26 18.78
C PRO A 112 -12.30 19.95 18.38
N PRO A 113 -13.01 19.86 17.23
CA PRO A 113 -13.59 18.59 16.78
C PRO A 113 -12.57 17.47 16.56
N ILE A 114 -11.38 17.78 16.04
CA ILE A 114 -10.29 16.80 15.86
C ILE A 114 -9.79 16.30 17.22
N VAL A 115 -9.54 17.21 18.15
CA VAL A 115 -9.11 16.88 19.51
C VAL A 115 -10.16 16.02 20.20
N ASP A 116 -11.44 16.43 20.20
CA ASP A 116 -12.53 15.66 20.80
C ASP A 116 -12.62 14.22 20.23
N MET A 117 -12.42 14.07 18.92
CA MET A 117 -12.39 12.78 18.23
C MET A 117 -11.21 11.90 18.69
N VAL A 118 -10.00 12.45 18.75
CA VAL A 118 -8.80 11.71 19.17
C VAL A 118 -8.83 11.42 20.69
N SER A 119 -9.32 12.35 21.51
CA SER A 119 -9.52 12.13 22.95
C SER A 119 -10.54 11.03 23.21
N ALA A 120 -11.61 10.96 22.41
CA ALA A 120 -12.54 9.84 22.47
C ALA A 120 -11.87 8.50 22.09
N ALA A 121 -10.91 8.51 21.14
CA ALA A 121 -10.08 7.35 20.73
C ALA A 121 -9.32 6.73 21.91
N ASP A 122 -8.70 7.58 22.74
CA ASP A 122 -7.86 7.18 23.87
C ASP A 122 -8.65 6.62 25.08
N THR A 123 -9.93 7.00 25.23
CA THR A 123 -10.77 6.50 26.36
C THR A 123 -11.18 5.03 26.27
N GLY A 124 -11.00 4.40 25.10
CA GLY A 124 -11.20 2.97 24.93
C GLY A 124 -10.03 2.20 25.54
N ALA A 125 -10.19 1.68 26.76
CA ALA A 125 -9.20 0.79 27.34
C ALA A 125 -8.85 -0.33 26.34
N ARG A 126 -7.62 -0.35 25.83
CA ARG A 126 -7.05 -1.53 25.15
C ARG A 126 -7.29 -2.71 26.10
N PRO A 127 -8.12 -3.70 25.73
CA PRO A 127 -8.23 -4.91 26.54
C PRO A 127 -6.82 -5.48 26.68
N ALA A 128 -6.42 -5.89 27.88
CA ALA A 128 -5.13 -6.56 28.04
C ALA A 128 -5.09 -7.81 27.14
N GLY A 129 -4.32 -7.76 26.06
CA GLY A 129 -4.20 -8.82 25.05
C GLY A 129 -5.07 -8.68 23.80
N GLY A 130 -5.86 -7.60 23.65
CA GLY A 130 -6.56 -7.26 22.40
C GLY A 130 -5.77 -6.22 21.60
N LEU A 131 -5.66 -6.41 20.28
CA LEU A 131 -4.74 -5.69 19.40
C LEU A 131 -5.51 -4.74 18.48
N GLY A 132 -4.91 -3.63 18.03
CA GLY A 132 -5.55 -2.71 17.06
C GLY A 132 -5.92 -1.33 17.62
N PHE A 133 -6.40 -0.44 16.74
CA PHE A 133 -6.82 0.92 17.09
C PHE A 133 -8.32 0.96 17.34
N ASN A 134 -8.77 1.70 18.35
CA ASN A 134 -10.20 1.82 18.61
C ASN A 134 -10.84 2.67 17.51
N VAL A 135 -11.63 2.07 16.61
CA VAL A 135 -12.28 2.82 15.52
C VAL A 135 -13.56 3.53 15.97
N LEU A 136 -14.10 3.19 17.15
CA LEU A 136 -15.35 3.76 17.64
C LEU A 136 -15.34 5.29 17.61
N PRO A 137 -14.22 5.98 17.88
CA PRO A 137 -14.21 7.45 17.90
C PRO A 137 -14.15 8.07 16.51
N PHE A 138 -13.68 7.30 15.52
CA PHE A 138 -13.77 7.66 14.12
C PHE A 138 -15.17 7.46 13.52
N LEU A 139 -16.09 6.78 14.21
CA LEU A 139 -17.52 6.79 13.83
C LEU A 139 -18.09 8.23 13.85
N GLY A 140 -17.57 9.09 14.72
CA GLY A 140 -17.94 10.51 14.75
C GLY A 140 -17.29 11.33 13.62
N ALA A 141 -16.23 10.81 12.97
CA ALA A 141 -15.46 11.54 11.98
C ALA A 141 -16.29 11.91 10.74
N GLU A 142 -17.33 11.12 10.41
CA GLU A 142 -18.31 11.47 9.37
C GLU A 142 -18.96 12.84 9.60
N THR A 143 -19.14 13.24 10.86
CA THR A 143 -19.71 14.55 11.22
C THR A 143 -18.67 15.65 11.38
N VAL A 144 -17.42 15.28 11.66
CA VAL A 144 -16.30 16.20 11.88
C VAL A 144 -15.65 16.63 10.56
N LEU A 145 -15.35 15.68 9.68
CA LEU A 145 -14.66 15.94 8.40
C LEU A 145 -15.35 16.99 7.53
N PRO A 146 -16.68 17.02 7.35
CA PRO A 146 -17.34 18.10 6.61
C PRO A 146 -17.01 19.49 7.18
N THR A 147 -17.02 19.64 8.52
CA THR A 147 -16.72 20.92 9.18
C THR A 147 -15.26 21.34 8.94
N VAL A 148 -14.33 20.39 9.00
CA VAL A 148 -12.91 20.65 8.73
C VAL A 148 -12.71 21.06 7.28
N ILE A 149 -13.29 20.31 6.33
CA ILE A 149 -13.22 20.59 4.89
C ILE A 149 -13.83 21.96 4.57
N ASP A 150 -15.02 22.26 5.07
CA ASP A 150 -15.70 23.55 4.88
C ASP A 150 -14.82 24.71 5.39
N SER A 151 -14.18 24.56 6.56
CA SER A 151 -13.29 25.60 7.10
C SER A 151 -12.03 25.82 6.25
N PHE A 152 -11.52 24.77 5.59
CA PHE A 152 -10.38 24.83 4.67
C PHE A 152 -10.78 25.48 3.34
N GLU A 153 -11.98 25.22 2.85
CA GLU A 153 -12.54 25.86 1.66
C GLU A 153 -12.84 27.34 1.89
N ASP A 154 -13.43 27.70 3.02
CA ASP A 154 -13.67 29.09 3.44
C ASP A 154 -12.36 29.88 3.55
N ALA A 155 -11.36 29.28 4.19
CA ALA A 155 -10.02 29.84 4.28
C ALA A 155 -9.38 30.09 2.90
N SER A 156 -9.53 29.14 1.98
CA SER A 156 -9.04 29.27 0.60
C SER A 156 -9.77 30.37 -0.16
N ALA A 157 -11.08 30.52 0.04
CA ALA A 157 -11.90 31.56 -0.58
C ALA A 157 -11.52 32.97 -0.09
N ILE A 158 -11.31 33.14 1.23
CA ILE A 158 -10.84 34.41 1.80
C ILE A 158 -9.47 34.78 1.22
N ALA A 159 -8.56 33.81 1.14
CA ALA A 159 -7.22 34.05 0.63
C ALA A 159 -7.18 34.39 -0.87
N ALA A 160 -8.09 33.82 -1.67
CA ALA A 160 -8.23 34.12 -3.10
C ALA A 160 -8.83 35.51 -3.36
N GLY A 161 -9.65 36.04 -2.45
CA GLY A 161 -10.27 37.37 -2.56
C GLY A 161 -9.35 38.55 -2.26
N LEU A 162 -8.11 38.32 -1.84
CA LEU A 162 -7.16 39.37 -1.44
C LEU A 162 -6.46 40.05 -2.61
N ASP A 163 -6.49 41.39 -2.65
CA ASP A 163 -5.68 42.20 -3.55
C ASP A 163 -4.22 42.25 -3.07
N ARG A 164 -3.32 41.61 -3.83
CA ARG A 164 -1.90 41.45 -3.49
C ARG A 164 -1.01 42.52 -4.12
N THR A 165 -1.56 43.46 -4.88
CA THR A 165 -0.79 44.37 -5.75
C THR A 165 0.13 45.34 -4.99
N GLU A 166 -0.21 45.69 -3.75
CA GLU A 166 0.56 46.60 -2.89
C GLU A 166 1.00 45.97 -1.55
N VAL A 167 0.97 44.63 -1.45
CA VAL A 167 1.35 43.89 -0.24
C VAL A 167 2.84 43.55 -0.27
N LEU A 168 3.53 43.72 0.85
CA LEU A 168 4.95 43.38 0.98
C LEU A 168 5.15 41.86 0.96
N PRO A 169 6.25 41.35 0.37
CA PRO A 169 6.61 39.93 0.36
C PRO A 169 6.57 39.27 1.75
N ALA A 170 7.08 39.96 2.76
CA ALA A 170 7.09 39.48 4.14
C ALA A 170 5.68 39.23 4.75
N VAL A 171 4.62 39.70 4.10
CA VAL A 171 3.22 39.51 4.53
C VAL A 171 2.49 38.49 3.68
N TYR A 172 2.73 38.44 2.36
CA TYR A 172 2.01 37.53 1.47
C TYR A 172 2.68 36.15 1.31
N GLU A 173 4.00 36.01 1.47
CA GLU A 173 4.68 34.69 1.33
C GLU A 173 4.19 33.67 2.38
N PRO A 174 4.05 34.00 3.68
CA PRO A 174 3.50 33.06 4.66
C PRO A 174 2.03 32.70 4.40
N LEU A 175 1.27 33.62 3.79
CA LEU A 175 -0.11 33.36 3.37
C LEU A 175 -0.14 32.36 2.21
N ASP A 176 0.71 32.55 1.20
CA ASP A 176 0.80 31.64 0.06
C ASP A 176 1.26 30.23 0.49
N ASP A 177 2.22 30.13 1.43
CA ASP A 177 2.62 28.86 2.04
C ASP A 177 1.42 28.11 2.66
N MET A 178 0.59 28.84 3.42
CA MET A 178 -0.58 28.27 4.10
C MET A 178 -1.68 27.87 3.13
N VAL A 179 -1.99 28.72 2.16
CA VAL A 179 -2.94 28.41 1.09
C VAL A 179 -2.47 27.17 0.32
N GLY A 180 -1.17 27.06 0.07
CA GLY A 180 -0.56 25.87 -0.53
C GLY A 180 -0.78 24.61 0.32
N LEU A 181 -0.60 24.69 1.64
CA LEU A 181 -0.86 23.57 2.55
C LEU A 181 -2.34 23.17 2.58
N ILE A 182 -3.26 24.14 2.68
CA ILE A 182 -4.71 23.91 2.67
C ILE A 182 -5.14 23.28 1.34
N SER A 183 -4.61 23.79 0.23
CA SER A 183 -4.91 23.28 -1.12
C SER A 183 -4.43 21.84 -1.30
N ARG A 184 -3.34 21.43 -0.63
CA ARG A 184 -2.88 20.03 -0.62
C ARG A 184 -3.67 19.14 0.34
N ALA A 185 -4.05 19.65 1.51
CA ALA A 185 -4.76 18.88 2.53
C ALA A 185 -6.24 18.62 2.19
N THR A 186 -6.91 19.57 1.52
CA THR A 186 -8.35 19.48 1.24
C THR A 186 -8.72 18.26 0.39
N PRO A 187 -8.02 17.93 -0.72
CA PRO A 187 -8.28 16.71 -1.47
C PRO A 187 -8.10 15.43 -0.63
N ILE A 188 -7.05 15.36 0.20
CA ILE A 188 -6.78 14.21 1.08
C ILE A 188 -7.93 14.03 2.09
N LEU A 189 -8.40 15.12 2.70
CA LEU A 189 -9.52 15.08 3.64
C LEU A 189 -10.82 14.66 2.97
N LYS A 190 -11.07 15.08 1.73
CA LYS A 190 -12.22 14.65 0.94
C LYS A 190 -12.17 13.17 0.62
N LEU A 191 -11.01 12.67 0.22
CA LEU A 191 -10.80 11.25 -0.03
C LEU A 191 -11.01 10.43 1.25
N ALA A 192 -10.44 10.88 2.37
CA ALA A 192 -10.67 10.28 3.67
C ALA A 192 -12.16 10.27 4.02
N GLN A 193 -12.89 11.38 3.81
CA GLN A 193 -14.33 11.46 4.03
C GLN A 193 -15.11 10.49 3.13
N GLU A 194 -14.74 10.39 1.85
CA GLU A 194 -15.38 9.52 0.87
C GLU A 194 -15.24 8.05 1.23
N HIS A 195 -14.06 7.64 1.69
CA HIS A 195 -13.74 6.24 1.97
C HIS A 195 -13.89 5.85 3.44
N LEU A 196 -14.08 6.81 4.35
CA LEU A 196 -14.23 6.55 5.79
C LEU A 196 -15.28 5.47 6.10
N PRO A 197 -16.49 5.46 5.50
CA PRO A 197 -17.47 4.42 5.78
C PRO A 197 -16.94 3.02 5.46
N ALA A 198 -16.25 2.86 4.33
CA ALA A 198 -15.65 1.59 3.92
C ALA A 198 -14.50 1.20 4.88
N ILE A 199 -13.61 2.13 5.22
CA ILE A 199 -12.51 1.89 6.17
C ILE A 199 -13.05 1.45 7.54
N LEU A 200 -14.10 2.12 8.05
CA LEU A 200 -14.76 1.75 9.31
C LEU A 200 -15.42 0.37 9.20
N HIS A 201 -16.05 0.07 8.07
CA HIS A 201 -16.63 -1.25 7.81
C HIS A 201 -15.55 -2.34 7.81
N ALA A 202 -14.44 -2.14 7.10
CA ALA A 202 -13.29 -3.06 7.09
C ALA A 202 -12.71 -3.25 8.50
N ALA A 203 -12.73 -2.20 9.31
CA ALA A 203 -12.33 -2.26 10.71
C ALA A 203 -13.41 -2.85 11.65
N GLY A 204 -14.50 -3.39 11.13
CA GLY A 204 -15.52 -4.09 11.90
C GLY A 204 -16.40 -3.16 12.77
N ALA A 205 -16.65 -1.93 12.33
CA ALA A 205 -17.52 -0.99 13.03
C ALA A 205 -19.01 -1.38 12.98
N ASN A 206 -19.42 -2.18 11.99
CA ASN A 206 -20.81 -2.64 11.83
C ASN A 206 -21.02 -4.10 12.28
N GLY A 207 -19.96 -4.75 12.78
CA GLY A 207 -19.95 -6.16 13.20
C GLY A 207 -18.56 -6.78 13.04
N PRO A 208 -18.32 -7.96 13.61
CA PRO A 208 -17.06 -8.68 13.42
C PRO A 208 -16.85 -9.04 11.94
N MET A 209 -15.64 -8.79 11.44
CA MET A 209 -15.14 -9.17 10.11
C MET A 209 -14.13 -10.31 10.27
N LEU A 210 -14.19 -11.30 9.39
CA LEU A 210 -13.29 -12.44 9.34
C LEU A 210 -12.34 -12.31 8.15
N TYR A 211 -11.05 -12.12 8.44
CA TYR A 211 -10.02 -11.97 7.42
C TYR A 211 -9.13 -13.20 7.33
N GLN A 212 -8.70 -13.51 6.11
CA GLN A 212 -7.58 -14.42 5.86
C GLN A 212 -6.33 -13.60 5.53
N LEU A 213 -5.24 -13.79 6.27
CA LEU A 213 -3.92 -13.28 5.89
C LEU A 213 -3.09 -14.40 5.29
N VAL A 214 -2.99 -14.41 3.97
CA VAL A 214 -2.23 -15.36 3.17
C VAL A 214 -0.77 -14.93 3.10
N ILE A 215 0.15 -15.82 3.49
CA ILE A 215 1.59 -15.57 3.39
C ILE A 215 2.12 -16.40 2.21
N GLN A 216 2.44 -15.72 1.11
CA GLN A 216 3.03 -16.34 -0.07
C GLN A 216 4.54 -16.49 0.08
N THR A 217 5.13 -17.53 -0.51
CA THR A 217 6.59 -17.76 -0.49
C THR A 217 7.21 -17.62 -1.89
N PRO A 218 7.87 -16.49 -2.21
CA PRO A 218 8.57 -16.31 -3.48
C PRO A 218 9.67 -17.33 -3.79
N ALA A 219 10.17 -18.05 -2.77
CA ALA A 219 11.08 -19.17 -2.97
C ALA A 219 10.45 -20.36 -3.71
N GLU A 220 9.12 -20.48 -3.64
CA GLU A 220 8.31 -21.42 -4.41
C GLU A 220 7.35 -20.60 -5.30
N ILE A 221 7.92 -19.91 -6.29
CA ILE A 221 7.24 -18.82 -6.99
C ILE A 221 5.92 -19.27 -7.63
N ARG A 222 4.91 -18.40 -7.58
CA ARG A 222 3.62 -18.54 -8.26
C ARG A 222 3.26 -17.25 -8.97
N ALA A 223 2.22 -17.26 -9.79
CA ALA A 223 1.85 -16.09 -10.59
C ALA A 223 1.58 -14.83 -9.73
N THR A 224 1.00 -14.96 -8.54
CA THR A 224 0.83 -13.84 -7.58
C THR A 224 1.98 -13.68 -6.59
N GLY A 225 3.11 -14.37 -6.77
CA GLY A 225 4.30 -14.23 -5.92
C GLY A 225 4.80 -15.53 -5.34
N GLY A 226 3.94 -16.43 -4.86
CA GLY A 226 4.39 -17.65 -4.21
C GLY A 226 3.29 -18.61 -3.78
N GLY A 227 3.68 -19.83 -3.42
CA GLY A 227 2.75 -20.82 -2.87
C GLY A 227 2.32 -20.45 -1.44
N PRO A 228 1.01 -20.41 -1.13
CA PRO A 228 0.54 -20.20 0.24
C PRO A 228 0.51 -21.54 0.99
N ALA A 229 1.50 -21.75 1.87
CA ALA A 229 1.55 -22.95 2.70
C ALA A 229 0.74 -22.80 4.00
N HIS A 230 0.73 -21.59 4.58
CA HIS A 230 0.02 -21.27 5.81
C HIS A 230 -0.66 -19.91 5.69
N TRP A 231 -1.72 -19.71 6.47
CA TRP A 231 -2.39 -18.42 6.59
C TRP A 231 -2.91 -18.21 8.00
N LEU A 232 -3.13 -16.94 8.35
CA LEU A 232 -3.73 -16.55 9.61
C LEU A 232 -5.20 -16.26 9.39
N VAL A 233 -6.04 -16.66 10.34
CA VAL A 233 -7.45 -16.24 10.40
C VAL A 233 -7.57 -15.18 11.47
N LEU A 234 -7.96 -13.98 11.06
CA LEU A 234 -8.05 -12.81 11.91
C LEU A 234 -9.52 -12.42 12.06
N LYS A 235 -9.94 -12.05 13.25
CA LYS A 235 -11.24 -11.41 13.49
C LYS A 235 -11.01 -9.96 13.81
N VAL A 236 -11.64 -9.06 13.07
CA VAL A 236 -11.58 -7.62 13.29
C VAL A 236 -12.94 -7.12 13.76
N GLU A 237 -12.99 -6.45 14.91
CA GLU A 237 -14.23 -5.93 15.50
C GLU A 237 -13.94 -4.60 16.21
N ASN A 238 -14.62 -3.53 15.80
CA ASN A 238 -14.40 -2.18 16.32
C ASN A 238 -12.91 -1.73 16.32
N GLY A 239 -12.18 -2.14 15.28
CA GLY A 239 -10.77 -1.87 15.07
C GLY A 239 -9.84 -2.72 15.91
N GLN A 240 -10.38 -3.63 16.72
CA GLN A 240 -9.61 -4.64 17.42
C GLN A 240 -9.43 -5.88 16.53
N MET A 241 -8.21 -6.37 16.41
CA MET A 241 -7.81 -7.54 15.64
C MET A 241 -7.42 -8.68 16.58
N ASP A 242 -8.09 -9.83 16.45
CA ASP A 242 -7.78 -11.04 17.19
C ASP A 242 -7.25 -12.11 16.21
N LEU A 243 -6.12 -12.75 16.53
CA LEU A 243 -5.68 -13.96 15.84
C LEU A 243 -6.52 -15.15 16.33
N LEU A 244 -7.41 -15.67 15.47
CA LEU A 244 -8.27 -16.82 15.81
C LEU A 244 -7.54 -18.15 15.65
N SER A 245 -6.81 -18.32 14.54
CA SER A 245 -6.10 -19.55 14.21
C SER A 245 -4.96 -19.30 13.22
N GLN A 246 -4.02 -20.23 13.20
CA GLN A 246 -3.06 -20.41 12.11
C GLN A 246 -3.46 -21.72 11.42
N GLU A 247 -3.74 -21.66 10.13
CA GLU A 247 -4.19 -22.81 9.35
C GLU A 247 -3.09 -23.26 8.38
N ASP A 248 -3.03 -24.57 8.14
CA ASP A 248 -2.00 -25.23 7.32
C ASP A 248 -2.63 -25.91 6.10
N GLY A 249 -2.09 -25.59 4.92
CA GLY A 249 -2.49 -26.19 3.65
C GLY A 249 -2.26 -27.71 3.60
N VAL A 250 -1.25 -28.23 4.30
CA VAL A 250 -0.98 -29.68 4.37
C VAL A 250 -2.11 -30.38 5.12
N GLU A 251 -2.48 -29.91 6.32
CA GLU A 251 -3.61 -30.48 7.08
C GLU A 251 -4.93 -30.36 6.29
N LEU A 252 -5.17 -29.20 5.68
CA LEU A 252 -6.37 -28.95 4.88
C LEU A 252 -6.50 -29.96 3.74
N MET A 253 -5.42 -30.17 2.98
CA MET A 253 -5.45 -31.03 1.79
C MET A 253 -5.32 -32.53 2.09
N TYR A 254 -4.53 -32.94 3.09
CA TYR A 254 -4.30 -34.37 3.35
C TYR A 254 -5.28 -34.98 4.36
N SER A 255 -5.92 -34.18 5.21
CA SER A 255 -6.86 -34.67 6.23
C SER A 255 -8.25 -34.07 6.05
N MET A 256 -8.40 -32.74 6.19
CA MET A 256 -9.73 -32.12 6.33
C MET A 256 -10.61 -32.33 5.09
N LEU A 257 -10.13 -32.01 3.90
CA LEU A 257 -10.90 -32.18 2.67
C LEU A 257 -11.21 -33.66 2.36
N PRO A 258 -10.24 -34.60 2.41
CA PRO A 258 -10.53 -36.03 2.23
C PRO A 258 -11.51 -36.62 3.26
N GLU A 259 -11.45 -36.19 4.52
CA GLU A 259 -12.41 -36.61 5.55
C GLU A 259 -13.85 -36.19 5.22
N ASN A 260 -13.99 -35.05 4.53
CA ASN A 260 -15.26 -34.56 3.99
C ASN A 260 -15.58 -35.11 2.58
N GLY A 261 -14.79 -36.06 2.07
CA GLY A 261 -15.06 -36.79 0.83
C GLY A 261 -14.56 -36.13 -0.45
N PHE A 262 -13.74 -35.09 -0.37
CA PHE A 262 -13.09 -34.49 -1.53
C PHE A 262 -11.92 -35.37 -2.03
N ASP A 263 -11.87 -35.62 -3.33
CA ASP A 263 -10.74 -36.29 -3.98
C ASP A 263 -9.66 -35.25 -4.33
N THR A 264 -8.61 -35.13 -3.52
CA THR A 264 -7.52 -34.18 -3.79
C THR A 264 -6.66 -34.51 -5.00
N VAL A 265 -6.81 -35.69 -5.60
CA VAL A 265 -6.05 -36.09 -6.79
C VAL A 265 -6.84 -35.76 -8.06
N ASN A 266 -8.12 -36.12 -8.12
CA ASN A 266 -8.94 -35.98 -9.33
C ASN A 266 -10.10 -34.98 -9.21
N GLY A 267 -10.33 -34.44 -8.01
CA GLY A 267 -11.35 -33.44 -7.74
C GLY A 267 -10.96 -32.05 -8.23
N SER A 268 -11.92 -31.14 -8.16
CA SER A 268 -11.81 -29.73 -8.53
C SER A 268 -12.77 -28.96 -7.63
N LEU A 269 -12.27 -28.05 -6.80
CA LEU A 269 -13.06 -27.28 -5.84
C LEU A 269 -14.10 -26.40 -6.56
N ILE A 270 -13.69 -25.83 -7.69
CA ILE A 270 -14.54 -25.02 -8.56
C ILE A 270 -14.52 -25.56 -9.99
N ARG A 271 -15.47 -25.12 -10.81
CA ARG A 271 -15.50 -25.46 -12.24
C ARG A 271 -14.93 -24.32 -13.08
N LEU A 272 -13.78 -24.56 -13.70
CA LEU A 272 -13.20 -23.61 -14.66
C LEU A 272 -13.83 -23.76 -16.06
N PRO A 273 -14.01 -22.63 -16.79
CA PRO A 273 -14.22 -22.64 -18.23
C PRO A 273 -13.15 -23.45 -18.98
N SER A 274 -13.48 -23.99 -20.16
CA SER A 274 -12.59 -24.94 -20.85
C SER A 274 -11.28 -24.32 -21.34
N ASP A 275 -11.33 -23.06 -21.76
CA ASP A 275 -10.20 -22.23 -22.14
C ASP A 275 -9.28 -21.93 -20.95
N VAL A 276 -9.85 -21.48 -19.82
CA VAL A 276 -9.11 -21.25 -18.57
C VAL A 276 -8.45 -22.54 -18.09
N ARG A 277 -9.20 -23.64 -18.05
CA ARG A 277 -8.70 -24.96 -17.62
C ARG A 277 -7.60 -25.50 -18.53
N SER A 278 -7.54 -25.08 -19.80
CA SER A 278 -6.49 -25.52 -20.72
C SER A 278 -5.16 -24.82 -20.47
N LEU A 279 -5.19 -23.65 -19.83
CA LEU A 279 -4.02 -22.85 -19.48
C LEU A 279 -3.33 -23.35 -18.22
N TYR A 280 -4.11 -23.74 -17.20
CA TYR A 280 -3.57 -24.07 -15.88
C TYR A 280 -3.43 -25.58 -15.63
N PRO A 281 -2.52 -25.97 -14.74
CA PRO A 281 -2.48 -27.34 -14.24
C PRO A 281 -3.73 -27.63 -13.39
N PHE A 282 -4.09 -28.91 -13.24
CA PHE A 282 -5.25 -29.30 -12.43
C PHE A 282 -5.02 -28.93 -10.94
N GLU A 283 -3.76 -28.92 -10.52
CA GLU A 283 -3.32 -28.52 -9.17
C GLU A 283 -3.81 -27.13 -8.75
N LEU A 284 -4.08 -26.22 -9.69
CA LEU A 284 -4.68 -24.92 -9.39
C LEU A 284 -6.01 -25.08 -8.61
N THR A 285 -6.79 -26.10 -8.92
CA THR A 285 -8.18 -26.23 -8.40
C THR A 285 -8.35 -27.22 -7.27
N ASN A 286 -7.29 -27.92 -6.87
CA ASN A 286 -7.40 -28.99 -5.87
C ASN A 286 -6.20 -29.09 -4.93
N TRP A 287 -5.27 -28.14 -5.00
CA TRP A 287 -4.13 -28.06 -4.08
C TRP A 287 -3.92 -26.62 -3.59
N SER A 288 -4.16 -26.36 -2.30
CA SER A 288 -4.18 -24.99 -1.75
C SER A 288 -2.88 -24.21 -1.96
N SER A 289 -1.72 -24.86 -1.88
CA SER A 289 -0.42 -24.22 -2.15
C SER A 289 -0.22 -23.80 -3.61
N ASN A 290 -1.18 -24.10 -4.48
CA ASN A 290 -1.19 -23.78 -5.90
C ASN A 290 -2.36 -22.88 -6.33
N PHE A 291 -3.21 -22.42 -5.40
CA PHE A 291 -4.33 -21.53 -5.73
C PHE A 291 -3.85 -20.20 -6.35
N THR A 292 -2.62 -19.80 -6.03
CA THR A 292 -1.94 -18.59 -6.54
C THR A 292 -1.23 -18.81 -7.89
N MET A 293 -1.41 -19.96 -8.56
CA MET A 293 -0.82 -20.22 -9.88
C MET A 293 -1.41 -19.38 -11.03
N THR A 294 -2.53 -18.73 -10.77
CA THR A 294 -3.19 -17.75 -11.65
C THR A 294 -2.75 -16.35 -11.28
N PRO A 295 -2.48 -15.44 -12.24
CA PRO A 295 -2.16 -14.04 -11.94
C PRO A 295 -3.39 -13.23 -11.50
N HIS A 296 -4.61 -13.80 -11.60
CA HIS A 296 -5.86 -13.17 -11.16
C HIS A 296 -6.12 -13.52 -9.69
N PHE A 297 -5.66 -12.69 -8.75
CA PHE A 297 -5.75 -12.97 -7.32
C PHE A 297 -7.18 -13.29 -6.80
N PRO A 298 -8.27 -12.68 -7.31
CA PRO A 298 -9.63 -13.06 -6.88
C PRO A 298 -9.99 -14.53 -7.16
N ARG A 299 -9.34 -15.19 -8.13
CA ARG A 299 -9.50 -16.62 -8.39
C ARG A 299 -8.86 -17.47 -7.28
N ALA A 300 -7.71 -17.04 -6.75
CA ALA A 300 -7.10 -17.70 -5.61
C ALA A 300 -8.01 -17.60 -4.38
N VAL A 301 -8.66 -16.46 -4.19
CA VAL A 301 -9.64 -16.24 -3.12
C VAL A 301 -10.89 -17.11 -3.31
N GLU A 302 -11.46 -17.18 -4.51
CA GLU A 302 -12.59 -18.08 -4.82
C GLU A 302 -12.28 -19.54 -4.42
N LEU A 303 -11.05 -19.99 -4.69
CA LEU A 303 -10.60 -21.33 -4.31
C LEU A 303 -10.49 -21.50 -2.79
N PHE A 304 -9.94 -20.52 -2.06
CA PHE A 304 -9.92 -20.57 -0.60
C PHE A 304 -11.34 -20.54 0.00
N GLN A 305 -12.23 -19.70 -0.51
CA GLN A 305 -13.63 -19.67 -0.07
C GLN A 305 -14.33 -21.02 -0.32
N ALA A 306 -14.07 -21.66 -1.46
CA ALA A 306 -14.58 -23.00 -1.74
C ALA A 306 -14.10 -24.03 -0.69
N THR A 307 -12.86 -23.92 -0.19
CA THR A 307 -12.41 -24.81 0.89
C THR A 307 -13.19 -24.63 2.19
N ARG A 308 -13.64 -23.40 2.51
CA ARG A 308 -14.47 -23.11 3.69
C ARG A 308 -15.84 -23.75 3.58
N GLU A 309 -16.44 -23.73 2.39
CA GLU A 309 -17.69 -24.44 2.13
C GLU A 309 -17.52 -25.96 2.34
N TRP A 310 -16.42 -26.55 1.86
CA TRP A 310 -16.14 -27.97 2.05
C TRP A 310 -15.86 -28.39 3.49
N THR A 311 -15.36 -27.48 4.32
CA THR A 311 -15.03 -27.73 5.73
C THR A 311 -16.11 -27.25 6.70
N ASP A 312 -17.27 -26.81 6.21
CA ASP A 312 -18.35 -26.21 7.01
C ASP A 312 -17.86 -25.02 7.88
N GLN A 313 -16.92 -24.23 7.37
CA GLN A 313 -16.35 -23.06 8.03
C GLN A 313 -16.93 -21.76 7.46
N PRO A 314 -16.98 -20.65 8.23
CA PRO A 314 -17.42 -19.37 7.71
C PRO A 314 -16.52 -18.88 6.56
N ALA A 315 -17.14 -18.28 5.55
CA ALA A 315 -16.45 -17.53 4.51
C ALA A 315 -15.70 -16.33 5.12
N PHE A 316 -14.65 -15.89 4.43
CA PHE A 316 -13.92 -14.69 4.81
C PHE A 316 -14.60 -13.44 4.23
N ASP A 317 -14.73 -12.39 5.03
CA ASP A 317 -15.20 -11.07 4.59
C ASP A 317 -14.10 -10.35 3.78
N GLY A 318 -12.83 -10.72 3.97
CA GLY A 318 -11.73 -10.28 3.13
C GLY A 318 -10.48 -11.16 3.21
N VAL A 319 -9.63 -11.04 2.21
CA VAL A 319 -8.37 -11.78 2.09
C VAL A 319 -7.24 -10.79 1.79
N ILE A 320 -6.20 -10.84 2.61
CA ILE A 320 -4.98 -10.04 2.48
C ILE A 320 -3.86 -11.01 2.11
N SER A 321 -3.11 -10.72 1.06
CA SER A 321 -1.92 -11.47 0.70
C SER A 321 -0.68 -10.62 0.91
N ILE A 322 0.34 -11.18 1.54
CA ILE A 322 1.68 -10.60 1.69
C ILE A 322 2.75 -11.66 1.45
N ASP A 323 4.01 -11.24 1.40
CA ASP A 323 5.17 -12.13 1.37
C ASP A 323 6.25 -11.72 2.42
N PRO A 324 7.29 -12.55 2.63
CA PRO A 324 8.37 -12.23 3.58
C PRO A 324 9.18 -10.97 3.28
N VAL A 325 9.15 -10.43 2.06
CA VAL A 325 9.81 -9.15 1.73
C VAL A 325 8.99 -7.98 2.25
N VAL A 326 7.65 -8.06 2.21
CA VAL A 326 6.77 -7.10 2.90
C VAL A 326 7.13 -7.03 4.38
N LEU A 327 7.35 -8.20 5.01
CA LEU A 327 7.76 -8.26 6.41
C LEU A 327 9.12 -7.59 6.64
N ALA A 328 10.09 -7.82 5.74
CA ALA A 328 11.39 -7.17 5.80
C ALA A 328 11.27 -5.63 5.73
N HIS A 329 10.40 -5.10 4.87
CA HIS A 329 10.12 -3.66 4.80
C HIS A 329 9.49 -3.14 6.09
N MET A 330 8.49 -3.82 6.64
CA MET A 330 7.86 -3.41 7.89
C MET A 330 8.86 -3.38 9.06
N LEU A 331 9.86 -4.27 9.08
CA LEU A 331 10.94 -4.26 10.07
C LEU A 331 11.87 -3.04 9.97
N GLU A 332 11.92 -2.34 8.83
CA GLU A 332 12.59 -1.04 8.75
C GLU A 332 11.88 0.03 9.59
N ALA A 333 10.56 -0.10 9.78
CA ALA A 333 9.74 0.81 10.59
C ALA A 333 9.67 0.39 12.06
N THR A 334 9.53 -0.91 12.36
CA THR A 334 9.42 -1.41 13.75
C THR A 334 10.77 -1.62 14.43
N GLY A 335 11.83 -1.78 13.64
CA GLY A 335 13.11 -2.27 14.13
C GLY A 335 13.15 -3.81 14.29
N PRO A 336 14.31 -4.35 14.71
CA PRO A 336 14.56 -5.79 14.74
C PRO A 336 13.78 -6.51 15.84
N LEU A 337 13.38 -7.75 15.55
CA LEU A 337 12.72 -8.67 16.47
C LEU A 337 13.74 -9.61 17.10
N THR A 338 13.51 -10.02 18.34
CA THR A 338 14.34 -11.01 19.04
C THR A 338 13.50 -12.23 19.40
N LEU A 339 13.88 -13.39 18.89
CA LEU A 339 13.25 -14.67 19.23
C LEU A 339 13.65 -15.11 20.65
N ALA A 340 12.91 -16.04 21.25
CA ALA A 340 13.20 -16.59 22.58
C ALA A 340 14.56 -17.30 22.64
N SER A 341 15.06 -17.76 21.49
CA SER A 341 16.42 -18.30 21.33
C SER A 341 17.52 -17.24 21.47
N GLY A 342 17.18 -15.94 21.37
CA GLY A 342 18.11 -14.81 21.27
C GLY A 342 18.55 -14.48 19.84
N GLU A 343 18.07 -15.23 18.84
CA GLU A 343 18.26 -14.93 17.43
C GLU A 343 17.50 -13.66 17.03
N VAL A 344 18.12 -12.83 16.20
CA VAL A 344 17.57 -11.53 15.80
C VAL A 344 17.07 -11.62 14.36
N VAL A 345 15.83 -11.20 14.13
CA VAL A 345 15.21 -11.07 12.81
C VAL A 345 15.11 -9.59 12.48
N ASP A 346 15.69 -9.16 11.38
CA ASP A 346 15.73 -7.76 10.94
C ASP A 346 15.41 -7.63 9.45
N SER A 347 15.32 -6.39 8.96
CA SER A 347 15.01 -6.12 7.55
C SER A 347 16.05 -6.68 6.58
N ALA A 348 17.28 -6.95 7.02
CA ALA A 348 18.34 -7.48 6.17
C ALA A 348 18.32 -9.01 6.05
N ASN A 349 17.84 -9.73 7.08
CA ASN A 349 17.84 -11.19 7.12
C ASN A 349 16.44 -11.83 7.01
N ALA A 350 15.35 -11.08 7.22
CA ALA A 350 14.00 -11.66 7.28
C ALA A 350 13.66 -12.47 6.01
N ALA A 351 14.04 -11.97 4.83
CA ALA A 351 13.82 -12.67 3.57
C ALA A 351 14.55 -14.03 3.53
N SER A 352 15.84 -14.10 3.88
CA SER A 352 16.60 -15.37 3.86
C SER A 352 16.16 -16.32 4.97
N LEU A 353 15.90 -15.78 6.15
CA LEU A 353 15.49 -16.50 7.34
C LEU A 353 14.07 -17.09 7.23
N LEU A 354 13.20 -16.48 6.42
CA LEU A 354 11.84 -16.99 6.18
C LEU A 354 11.69 -17.83 4.92
N MET A 355 12.59 -17.68 3.94
CA MET A 355 12.41 -18.33 2.63
C MET A 355 13.45 -19.41 2.28
N SER A 356 14.60 -19.43 2.97
CA SER A 356 15.71 -20.33 2.59
C SER A 356 16.35 -21.05 3.78
N GLU A 357 16.80 -20.32 4.80
CA GLU A 357 17.67 -20.86 5.86
C GLU A 357 17.04 -21.99 6.69
N PRO A 358 15.74 -21.94 7.08
CA PRO A 358 15.13 -23.00 7.89
C PRO A 358 15.19 -24.38 7.22
N TYR A 359 15.06 -24.41 5.89
CA TYR A 359 15.07 -25.66 5.13
C TYR A 359 16.44 -26.34 5.13
N GLU A 360 17.52 -25.57 5.13
CA GLU A 360 18.88 -26.11 5.29
C GLU A 360 19.21 -26.42 6.75
N ARG A 361 18.70 -25.61 7.69
CA ARG A 361 18.94 -25.76 9.13
C ARG A 361 18.25 -26.99 9.73
N PHE A 362 16.97 -27.19 9.43
CA PHE A 362 16.15 -28.23 10.04
C PHE A 362 15.98 -29.47 9.14
N GLY A 363 16.17 -29.33 7.83
CA GLY A 363 16.07 -30.44 6.88
C GLY A 363 14.70 -31.11 6.97
N THR A 364 14.68 -32.39 7.34
CA THR A 364 13.43 -33.19 7.47
C THR A 364 12.78 -33.14 8.84
N ASP A 365 13.26 -32.31 9.76
CA ASP A 365 12.62 -32.08 11.05
C ASP A 365 11.51 -31.00 10.91
N ASN A 366 10.38 -31.41 10.34
CA ASN A 366 9.24 -30.51 10.10
C ASN A 366 8.73 -29.90 11.41
N ALA A 367 8.72 -30.66 12.50
CA ALA A 367 8.25 -30.15 13.79
C ALA A 367 9.13 -29.00 14.33
N ALA A 368 10.46 -29.09 14.15
CA ALA A 368 11.36 -27.99 14.52
C ALA A 368 11.18 -26.76 13.61
N MET A 369 10.96 -26.99 12.32
CA MET A 369 10.72 -25.93 11.34
C MET A 369 9.39 -25.21 11.59
N ASP A 370 8.31 -25.95 11.85
CA ASP A 370 7.00 -25.39 12.17
C ASP A 370 7.03 -24.60 13.48
N ALA A 371 7.75 -25.10 14.49
CA ALA A 371 7.95 -24.39 15.75
C ALA A 371 8.69 -23.05 15.54
N PHE A 372 9.70 -23.04 14.67
CA PHE A 372 10.44 -21.82 14.32
C PHE A 372 9.55 -20.81 13.59
N PHE A 373 8.82 -21.21 12.55
CA PHE A 373 7.92 -20.30 11.83
C PHE A 373 6.77 -19.80 12.70
N GLY A 374 6.21 -20.65 13.57
CA GLY A 374 5.18 -20.26 14.52
C GLY A 374 5.68 -19.22 15.54
N GLU A 375 6.93 -19.36 16.01
CA GLU A 375 7.56 -18.38 16.88
C GLU A 375 7.77 -17.03 16.17
N VAL A 376 8.35 -17.04 14.97
CA VAL A 376 8.56 -15.81 14.18
C VAL A 376 7.24 -15.11 13.91
N THR A 377 6.21 -15.86 13.52
CA THR A 377 4.85 -15.34 13.30
C THR A 377 4.30 -14.67 14.55
N THR A 378 4.46 -15.31 15.72
CA THR A 378 3.97 -14.77 16.99
C THR A 378 4.69 -13.47 17.36
N VAL A 379 6.02 -13.47 17.34
CA VAL A 379 6.82 -12.28 17.71
C VAL A 379 6.56 -11.12 16.76
N MET A 380 6.43 -11.41 15.47
CA MET A 380 6.10 -10.40 14.47
C MET A 380 4.70 -9.84 14.65
N PHE A 381 3.71 -10.71 14.86
CA PHE A 381 2.34 -10.29 15.14
C PHE A 381 2.30 -9.38 16.38
N ASP A 382 2.98 -9.76 17.47
CA ASP A 382 3.10 -8.94 18.67
C ASP A 382 3.77 -7.57 18.40
N ALA A 383 4.83 -7.53 17.58
CA ALA A 383 5.53 -6.29 17.28
C ALA A 383 4.71 -5.33 16.40
N LEU A 384 4.07 -5.86 15.35
CA LEU A 384 3.20 -5.08 14.47
C LEU A 384 2.00 -4.54 15.22
N THR A 385 1.50 -5.29 16.20
CA THR A 385 0.29 -4.91 16.95
C THR A 385 0.56 -4.17 18.25
N GLY A 386 1.78 -4.21 18.78
CA GLY A 386 2.21 -3.46 19.95
C GLY A 386 2.13 -1.94 19.75
N GLY A 387 2.22 -1.47 18.51
CA GLY A 387 2.06 -0.07 18.13
C GLY A 387 3.25 0.82 18.51
N ASP A 388 4.37 0.23 18.92
CA ASP A 388 5.64 0.93 19.21
C ASP A 388 6.42 1.24 17.91
N TRP A 389 5.75 1.81 16.91
CA TRP A 389 6.33 2.18 15.61
C TRP A 389 5.70 3.48 15.08
N GLU A 390 6.42 4.17 14.19
CA GLU A 390 5.97 5.44 13.60
C GLU A 390 5.07 5.17 12.40
N MET A 391 3.88 5.78 12.38
CA MET A 391 2.84 5.50 11.37
C MET A 391 3.26 5.88 9.96
N GLY A 392 3.90 7.04 9.79
CA GLY A 392 4.43 7.49 8.49
C GLY A 392 5.45 6.51 7.93
N ALA A 393 6.43 6.11 8.74
CA ALA A 393 7.43 5.12 8.37
C ALA A 393 6.79 3.77 7.99
N MET A 394 5.79 3.28 8.74
CA MET A 394 5.09 2.05 8.37
C MET A 394 4.33 2.20 7.05
N TRP A 395 3.65 3.33 6.86
CA TRP A 395 2.92 3.63 5.63
C TRP A 395 3.84 3.63 4.41
N ASP A 396 5.00 4.28 4.49
CA ASP A 396 6.00 4.29 3.41
C ASP A 396 6.42 2.87 3.00
N GLN A 397 6.58 1.98 3.98
CA GLN A 397 6.96 0.58 3.73
C GLN A 397 5.82 -0.25 3.11
N LEU A 398 4.56 0.02 3.48
CA LEU A 398 3.38 -0.60 2.86
C LEU A 398 3.15 -0.11 1.43
N VAL A 399 3.33 1.19 1.17
CA VAL A 399 3.26 1.78 -0.17
C VAL A 399 4.34 1.15 -1.05
N ARG A 400 5.59 1.12 -0.59
CA ARG A 400 6.69 0.45 -1.30
C ARG A 400 6.36 -1.02 -1.63
N SER A 401 5.91 -1.77 -0.63
CA SER A 401 5.58 -3.20 -0.79
C SER A 401 4.47 -3.43 -1.82
N THR A 402 3.50 -2.53 -1.83
CA THR A 402 2.42 -2.58 -2.81
C THR A 402 2.91 -2.16 -4.21
N ASP A 403 3.79 -1.16 -4.32
CA ASP A 403 4.34 -0.73 -5.61
C ASP A 403 5.15 -1.87 -6.26
N GLU A 404 5.81 -2.68 -5.43
CA GLU A 404 6.48 -3.93 -5.82
C GLU A 404 5.51 -5.09 -6.14
N GLY A 405 4.19 -4.89 -6.03
CA GLY A 405 3.16 -5.87 -6.36
C GLY A 405 3.06 -7.03 -5.36
N ARG A 406 3.49 -6.83 -4.11
CA ARG A 406 3.58 -7.88 -3.07
C ARG A 406 2.39 -7.94 -2.13
N ILE A 407 1.50 -6.95 -2.20
CA ILE A 407 0.29 -6.88 -1.39
C ILE A 407 -0.92 -6.99 -2.30
N PHE A 408 -1.79 -7.97 -2.01
CA PHE A 408 -3.11 -8.04 -2.64
C PHE A 408 -4.23 -8.02 -1.60
N LEU A 409 -5.33 -7.37 -1.92
CA LEU A 409 -6.52 -7.27 -1.11
C LEU A 409 -7.73 -7.78 -1.90
N TRP A 410 -8.59 -8.53 -1.22
CA TRP A 410 -9.91 -8.89 -1.72
C TRP A 410 -10.93 -8.73 -0.61
N PHE A 411 -12.14 -8.30 -0.95
CA PHE A 411 -13.25 -8.16 -0.02
C PHE A 411 -14.55 -8.70 -0.63
N GLU A 412 -15.42 -9.26 0.21
CA GLU A 412 -16.77 -9.66 -0.21
C GLU A 412 -17.68 -8.44 -0.46
N ASP A 413 -17.47 -7.36 0.31
CA ASP A 413 -18.20 -6.11 0.14
C ASP A 413 -17.76 -5.36 -1.13
N ASP A 414 -18.72 -5.05 -2.01
CA ASP A 414 -18.48 -4.37 -3.29
C ASP A 414 -17.80 -3.00 -3.12
N GLY A 415 -18.10 -2.28 -2.03
CA GLY A 415 -17.51 -0.97 -1.76
C GLY A 415 -16.02 -1.07 -1.43
N LEU A 416 -15.67 -1.99 -0.53
CA LEU A 416 -14.28 -2.29 -0.20
C LEU A 416 -13.50 -2.89 -1.37
N GLN A 417 -14.13 -3.78 -2.13
CA GLN A 417 -13.52 -4.37 -3.31
C GLN A 417 -13.28 -3.31 -4.40
N GLY A 418 -14.18 -2.34 -4.55
CA GLY A 418 -14.01 -1.19 -5.41
C GLY A 418 -12.78 -0.35 -5.05
N LEU A 419 -12.50 -0.16 -3.75
CA LEU A 419 -11.29 0.52 -3.29
C LEU A 419 -10.03 -0.28 -3.58
N ALA A 420 -10.04 -1.59 -3.30
CA ALA A 420 -8.92 -2.45 -3.65
C ALA A 420 -8.61 -2.37 -5.15
N HIS A 421 -9.64 -2.33 -5.99
CA HIS A 421 -9.50 -2.17 -7.44
C HIS A 421 -8.94 -0.80 -7.84
N GLU A 422 -9.53 0.29 -7.33
CA GLU A 422 -9.14 1.68 -7.61
C GLU A 422 -7.65 1.93 -7.32
N TYR A 423 -7.15 1.35 -6.23
CA TYR A 423 -5.75 1.46 -5.82
C TYR A 423 -4.85 0.33 -6.37
N GLY A 424 -5.35 -0.55 -7.25
CA GLY A 424 -4.53 -1.61 -7.88
C GLY A 424 -4.11 -2.74 -6.94
N LEU A 425 -4.78 -2.87 -5.80
CA LEU A 425 -4.53 -3.89 -4.76
C LEU A 425 -5.26 -5.20 -5.05
N ASP A 426 -6.23 -5.24 -5.95
CA ASP A 426 -7.06 -6.43 -6.15
C ASP A 426 -6.33 -7.58 -6.87
N GLY A 427 -5.20 -7.28 -7.53
CA GLY A 427 -4.43 -8.23 -8.31
C GLY A 427 -5.22 -8.84 -9.47
N ALA A 428 -6.31 -8.23 -9.93
CA ALA A 428 -7.16 -8.79 -10.96
C ALA A 428 -6.51 -8.70 -12.35
N LEU A 429 -6.76 -9.72 -13.17
CA LEU A 429 -6.62 -9.59 -14.63
C LEU A 429 -7.67 -8.61 -15.17
N ARG A 430 -7.25 -7.68 -16.02
CA ARG A 430 -8.17 -6.72 -16.66
C ARG A 430 -9.03 -7.41 -17.71
N GLU A 431 -10.33 -7.09 -17.74
CA GLU A 431 -11.29 -7.65 -18.72
C GLU A 431 -11.36 -6.83 -20.03
N ASP A 432 -10.88 -5.59 -20.00
CA ASP A 432 -10.72 -4.71 -21.15
C ASP A 432 -9.41 -3.92 -21.09
N ASN A 433 -9.26 -2.92 -21.97
CA ASN A 433 -8.06 -2.09 -22.08
C ASN A 433 -8.31 -0.60 -21.77
N ALA A 434 -9.48 -0.25 -21.23
CA ALA A 434 -9.89 1.15 -21.09
C ALA A 434 -9.18 1.84 -19.92
N GLU A 435 -9.17 1.20 -18.75
CA GLU A 435 -8.52 1.72 -17.54
C GLU A 435 -7.03 1.44 -17.52
N ALA A 436 -6.61 0.29 -18.02
CA ALA A 436 -5.23 -0.12 -18.15
C ALA A 436 -5.10 -1.20 -19.23
N THR A 437 -4.00 -1.19 -19.98
CA THR A 437 -3.65 -2.26 -20.91
C THR A 437 -2.61 -3.16 -20.26
N GLN A 438 -3.07 -4.29 -19.71
CA GLN A 438 -2.28 -5.18 -18.89
C GLN A 438 -1.58 -6.27 -19.73
N LEU A 439 -0.26 -6.39 -19.55
CA LEU A 439 0.59 -7.43 -20.14
C LEU A 439 1.49 -8.01 -19.06
N GLY A 440 1.91 -9.26 -19.20
CA GLY A 440 2.82 -9.81 -18.21
C GLY A 440 3.49 -11.14 -18.54
N ILE A 441 4.58 -11.37 -17.83
CA ILE A 441 5.26 -12.67 -17.77
C ILE A 441 5.22 -13.13 -16.32
N TYR A 442 4.58 -14.26 -16.06
CA TYR A 442 4.43 -14.82 -14.72
C TYR A 442 5.11 -16.18 -14.62
N PHE A 443 5.53 -16.54 -13.41
CA PHE A 443 6.22 -17.78 -13.13
C PHE A 443 5.40 -18.65 -12.19
N ASN A 444 5.38 -19.95 -12.47
CA ASN A 444 5.00 -20.96 -11.51
C ASN A 444 6.15 -21.97 -11.37
N ASP A 445 6.65 -22.16 -10.14
CA ASP A 445 7.58 -23.25 -9.88
C ASP A 445 6.89 -24.59 -10.07
N TYR A 446 7.47 -25.39 -10.96
CA TYR A 446 7.00 -26.73 -11.24
C TYR A 446 7.97 -27.81 -10.75
N SER A 447 9.10 -27.42 -10.17
CA SER A 447 10.11 -28.33 -9.62
C SER A 447 9.74 -28.89 -8.25
N VAL A 448 8.81 -28.25 -7.52
CA VAL A 448 8.47 -28.57 -6.12
C VAL A 448 9.72 -28.47 -5.27
N GLY A 449 10.12 -27.24 -4.97
CA GLY A 449 11.26 -26.92 -4.12
C GLY A 449 11.25 -25.45 -3.70
N LYS A 450 12.38 -24.97 -3.18
CA LYS A 450 12.56 -23.57 -2.75
C LYS A 450 13.65 -22.84 -3.55
N LEU A 451 13.97 -23.35 -4.74
CA LEU A 451 15.06 -22.84 -5.57
C LEU A 451 14.86 -21.39 -6.03
N ASN A 452 13.62 -20.89 -6.12
CA ASN A 452 13.37 -19.56 -6.69
C ASN A 452 13.78 -18.41 -5.76
N PHE A 453 14.21 -18.70 -4.53
CA PHE A 453 14.88 -17.70 -3.68
C PHE A 453 16.17 -17.17 -4.33
N TRP A 454 16.83 -17.99 -5.14
CA TRP A 454 18.05 -17.67 -5.88
C TRP A 454 17.78 -17.23 -7.33
N LEU A 455 16.55 -16.87 -7.66
CA LEU A 455 16.18 -16.36 -8.97
C LEU A 455 16.22 -14.83 -8.96
N ASP A 456 17.00 -14.25 -9.87
CA ASP A 456 17.00 -12.82 -10.16
C ASP A 456 16.45 -12.60 -11.58
N TYR A 457 15.72 -11.50 -11.78
CA TYR A 457 15.29 -11.09 -13.11
C TYR A 457 14.96 -9.60 -13.19
N ASP A 458 15.05 -9.08 -14.43
CA ASP A 458 14.50 -7.79 -14.84
C ASP A 458 13.41 -7.99 -15.91
N GLN A 459 12.62 -6.94 -16.15
CA GLN A 459 11.60 -6.90 -17.20
C GLN A 459 11.75 -5.64 -18.05
N ARG A 460 11.63 -5.80 -19.37
CA ARG A 460 11.81 -4.73 -20.34
C ARG A 460 10.73 -4.79 -21.41
N ALA A 461 10.14 -3.67 -21.78
CA ALA A 461 9.21 -3.57 -22.90
C ALA A 461 9.71 -2.64 -24.00
N THR A 462 9.53 -3.07 -25.25
CA THR A 462 9.81 -2.26 -26.44
C THR A 462 8.60 -2.30 -27.37
N CYS A 463 8.32 -1.20 -28.08
CA CYS A 463 7.15 -1.09 -28.93
C CYS A 463 7.52 -0.76 -30.38
N ASN A 464 6.77 -1.33 -31.32
CA ASN A 464 6.75 -0.91 -32.72
C ASN A 464 5.41 -0.25 -33.01
N VAL A 465 5.44 1.06 -33.27
CA VAL A 465 4.24 1.87 -33.47
C VAL A 465 3.57 1.59 -34.82
N GLU A 466 4.37 1.37 -35.87
CA GLU A 466 3.86 1.10 -37.22
C GLU A 466 3.11 -0.22 -37.26
N ASP A 467 3.69 -1.25 -36.64
CA ASP A 467 3.11 -2.58 -36.55
C ASP A 467 2.18 -2.74 -35.35
N ARG A 468 2.06 -1.73 -34.48
CA ARG A 468 1.25 -1.75 -33.26
C ARG A 468 1.53 -3.01 -32.39
N THR A 469 2.81 -3.34 -32.22
CA THR A 469 3.27 -4.46 -31.40
C THR A 469 4.05 -3.99 -30.18
N ILE A 470 4.05 -4.82 -29.15
CA ILE A 470 4.89 -4.69 -27.96
C ILE A 470 5.63 -6.01 -27.75
N THR A 471 6.94 -5.94 -27.54
CA THR A 471 7.77 -7.07 -27.12
C THR A 471 8.16 -6.88 -25.67
N VAL A 472 7.80 -7.84 -24.82
CA VAL A 472 8.20 -7.89 -23.42
C VAL A 472 9.26 -8.96 -23.25
N THR A 473 10.35 -8.63 -22.57
CA THR A 473 11.51 -9.48 -22.37
C THR A 473 11.89 -9.51 -20.89
N MET A 474 12.35 -10.65 -20.40
CA MET A 474 12.99 -10.76 -19.08
C MET A 474 14.33 -11.48 -19.21
N ASP A 475 15.36 -10.97 -18.55
CA ASP A 475 16.61 -11.71 -18.33
C ASP A 475 16.55 -12.37 -16.97
N LEU A 476 16.75 -13.68 -16.93
CA LEU A 476 16.76 -14.50 -15.73
C LEU A 476 18.20 -14.86 -15.36
N HIS A 477 18.51 -14.93 -14.08
CA HIS A 477 19.76 -15.45 -13.57
C HIS A 477 19.56 -16.35 -12.36
N SER A 478 20.20 -17.52 -12.37
CA SER A 478 20.21 -18.47 -11.27
C SER A 478 21.46 -18.24 -10.42
N ARG A 479 21.29 -17.73 -9.19
CA ARG A 479 22.34 -17.63 -8.17
C ARG A 479 22.56 -18.95 -7.40
N ILE A 480 21.95 -20.05 -7.85
CA ILE A 480 22.10 -21.36 -7.21
C ILE A 480 23.58 -21.76 -7.24
N THR A 481 24.01 -22.39 -6.14
CA THR A 481 25.34 -23.00 -6.04
C THR A 481 25.22 -24.46 -5.62
N ASP A 482 26.33 -25.19 -5.70
CA ASP A 482 26.37 -26.58 -5.26
C ASP A 482 26.23 -26.72 -3.73
N ALA A 483 26.28 -25.63 -2.96
CA ALA A 483 26.12 -25.60 -1.52
C ALA A 483 24.69 -25.96 -1.04
N ILE A 484 23.67 -25.81 -1.89
CA ILE A 484 22.29 -26.19 -1.56
C ILE A 484 22.20 -27.72 -1.48
N LYS A 485 21.81 -28.24 -0.31
CA LYS A 485 21.76 -29.68 -0.03
C LYS A 485 20.41 -30.16 0.45
N SER A 486 19.56 -29.28 1.00
CA SER A 486 18.27 -29.70 1.56
C SER A 486 17.33 -30.27 0.50
N GLU A 487 16.70 -31.40 0.81
CA GLU A 487 15.72 -32.04 -0.07
C GLU A 487 14.43 -31.21 -0.22
N TYR A 488 14.12 -30.32 0.73
CA TYR A 488 13.01 -29.37 0.62
C TYR A 488 13.32 -28.20 -0.31
N THR A 489 14.60 -27.85 -0.41
CA THR A 489 15.04 -26.75 -1.28
C THR A 489 15.19 -27.22 -2.72
N LEU A 490 15.75 -28.41 -2.92
CA LEU A 490 15.97 -28.99 -4.25
C LEU A 490 14.65 -29.34 -4.95
N GLY A 491 14.63 -29.27 -6.28
CA GLY A 491 13.47 -29.61 -7.10
C GLY A 491 13.14 -31.10 -7.01
N LEU A 492 12.19 -31.46 -6.15
CA LEU A 492 11.78 -32.84 -5.89
C LEU A 492 11.34 -33.56 -7.18
N ARG A 493 10.62 -32.85 -8.04
CA ARG A 493 10.09 -33.37 -9.32
C ARG A 493 11.17 -33.61 -10.36
N ASN A 494 12.37 -33.03 -10.21
CA ASN A 494 13.46 -33.17 -11.19
C ASN A 494 14.04 -34.59 -11.19
N GLY A 495 14.13 -35.22 -10.01
CA GLY A 495 14.70 -36.57 -9.86
C GLY A 495 13.97 -37.62 -10.71
N PHE A 496 12.64 -37.54 -10.79
CA PHE A 496 11.82 -38.45 -11.62
C PHE A 496 11.97 -38.22 -13.12
N ARG A 497 12.52 -37.06 -13.52
CA ARG A 497 12.71 -36.63 -14.91
C ARG A 497 14.15 -36.75 -15.39
N GLY A 498 15.08 -37.15 -14.50
CA GLY A 498 16.51 -37.17 -14.83
C GLY A 498 17.11 -35.77 -15.02
N ILE A 499 16.47 -34.76 -14.46
CA ILE A 499 16.93 -33.37 -14.43
C ILE A 499 17.72 -33.18 -13.14
N ASP A 500 18.78 -32.35 -13.15
CA ASP A 500 19.52 -32.05 -11.91
C ASP A 500 18.57 -31.39 -10.89
N PRO A 501 18.50 -31.87 -9.63
CA PRO A 501 17.67 -31.26 -8.58
C PRO A 501 17.96 -29.78 -8.28
N ARG A 502 19.06 -29.22 -8.78
CA ARG A 502 19.42 -27.79 -8.68
C ARG A 502 18.96 -26.94 -9.88
N THR A 503 18.25 -27.53 -10.83
CA THR A 503 17.69 -26.82 -11.97
C THR A 503 16.32 -26.26 -11.60
N MET A 504 16.10 -24.96 -11.75
CA MET A 504 14.75 -24.41 -11.63
C MET A 504 13.92 -24.87 -12.83
N MET A 505 12.69 -25.32 -12.57
CA MET A 505 11.73 -25.65 -13.60
C MET A 505 10.58 -24.64 -13.52
N LEU A 506 10.65 -23.63 -14.37
CA LEU A 506 9.66 -22.56 -14.42
C LEU A 506 8.61 -22.89 -15.47
N ASP A 507 7.35 -22.88 -15.06
CA ASP A 507 6.22 -22.75 -15.98
C ASP A 507 5.98 -21.25 -16.20
N VAL A 508 6.45 -20.76 -17.35
CA VAL A 508 6.39 -19.35 -17.74
C VAL A 508 5.09 -19.08 -18.47
N LEU A 509 4.28 -18.20 -17.92
CA LEU A 509 3.01 -17.74 -18.47
C LEU A 509 3.19 -16.39 -19.15
N PHE A 510 2.99 -16.34 -20.46
CA PHE A 510 2.96 -15.11 -21.26
C PHE A 510 1.51 -14.67 -21.45
N PHE A 511 1.12 -13.53 -20.90
CA PHE A 511 -0.24 -13.01 -20.95
C PHE A 511 -0.33 -11.77 -21.83
N ALA A 512 -1.20 -11.83 -22.84
CA ALA A 512 -1.57 -10.71 -23.68
C ALA A 512 -2.94 -10.14 -23.26
N PRO A 513 -3.17 -8.83 -23.46
CA PRO A 513 -4.38 -8.17 -23.01
C PRO A 513 -5.60 -8.64 -23.80
N PRO A 514 -6.83 -8.30 -23.34
CA PRO A 514 -8.05 -8.68 -24.04
C PRO A 514 -8.07 -8.20 -25.48
N GLY A 515 -8.36 -9.11 -26.41
CA GLY A 515 -8.41 -8.83 -27.85
C GLY A 515 -7.06 -8.77 -28.58
N ALA A 516 -5.93 -8.93 -27.87
CA ALA A 516 -4.61 -8.98 -28.47
C ALA A 516 -4.22 -10.40 -28.92
N GLU A 517 -3.22 -10.49 -29.80
CA GLU A 517 -2.67 -11.75 -30.31
C GLU A 517 -1.20 -11.89 -29.93
N ILE A 518 -0.81 -13.04 -29.34
CA ILE A 518 0.61 -13.36 -29.13
C ILE A 518 1.18 -13.89 -30.44
N LEU A 519 2.12 -13.14 -31.04
CA LEU A 519 2.72 -13.45 -32.33
C LEU A 519 3.78 -14.55 -32.21
N TRP A 520 4.61 -14.48 -31.18
CA TRP A 520 5.64 -15.47 -30.89
C TRP A 520 6.07 -15.40 -29.41
N THR A 521 6.68 -16.48 -28.93
CA THR A 521 7.36 -16.57 -27.62
C THR A 521 8.78 -17.10 -27.82
N ASP A 522 9.70 -16.72 -26.95
CA ASP A 522 11.01 -17.31 -26.77
C ASP A 522 11.11 -17.85 -25.33
N PRO A 523 11.19 -19.17 -25.14
CA PRO A 523 11.28 -20.19 -26.19
C PRO A 523 9.95 -20.40 -26.94
N GLU A 524 10.02 -20.74 -28.23
CA GLU A 524 8.84 -21.08 -29.05
C GLU A 524 8.11 -22.30 -28.47
N ARG A 525 8.89 -23.25 -27.97
CA ARG A 525 8.46 -24.51 -27.35
C ARG A 525 9.17 -24.67 -26.01
N GLY A 526 8.45 -25.07 -24.96
CA GLY A 526 9.05 -25.29 -23.65
C GLY A 526 10.12 -26.38 -23.68
N ASP A 527 11.15 -26.26 -22.84
CA ASP A 527 12.32 -27.16 -22.86
C ASP A 527 11.98 -28.58 -22.40
N TRP A 528 10.91 -28.73 -21.64
CA TRP A 528 10.47 -30.02 -21.12
C TRP A 528 9.02 -30.30 -21.47
N GLN A 529 8.75 -31.51 -21.95
CA GLN A 529 7.40 -32.02 -22.15
C GLN A 529 7.32 -33.48 -21.70
N ASP A 530 6.40 -33.76 -20.78
CA ASP A 530 6.20 -35.11 -20.27
C ASP A 530 5.66 -36.04 -21.38
N SER A 531 6.38 -37.14 -21.58
CA SER A 531 6.01 -38.17 -22.56
C SER A 531 4.74 -38.93 -22.20
N SER A 532 4.39 -38.97 -20.91
CA SER A 532 3.23 -39.69 -20.36
C SER A 532 2.65 -38.93 -19.18
N ALA A 533 1.37 -39.14 -18.90
CA ALA A 533 0.77 -38.58 -17.70
C ALA A 533 1.29 -39.30 -16.44
N TRP A 534 1.64 -38.55 -15.39
CA TRP A 534 1.95 -39.06 -14.06
C TRP A 534 0.87 -38.56 -13.08
N GLN A 535 0.13 -39.46 -12.44
CA GLN A 535 -1.04 -39.10 -11.61
C GLN A 535 -2.06 -38.17 -12.31
N GLY A 536 -2.26 -38.36 -13.62
CA GLY A 536 -3.12 -37.48 -14.43
C GLY A 536 -2.46 -36.16 -14.88
N ASN A 537 -1.28 -35.84 -14.35
CA ASN A 537 -0.47 -34.70 -14.75
C ASN A 537 0.28 -34.97 -16.06
N ARG A 538 0.16 -34.09 -17.05
CA ARG A 538 1.04 -34.11 -18.22
C ARG A 538 1.56 -32.71 -18.47
N PHE A 539 2.82 -32.49 -18.11
CA PHE A 539 3.48 -31.22 -18.36
C PHE A 539 3.81 -31.04 -19.84
N ARG A 540 3.39 -29.92 -20.40
CA ARG A 540 3.55 -29.57 -21.82
C ARG A 540 3.20 -28.11 -21.99
N ASP A 541 3.56 -27.57 -23.13
CA ASP A 541 3.08 -26.25 -23.55
C ASP A 541 1.55 -26.22 -23.51
N ARG A 542 1.03 -25.16 -22.91
CA ARG A 542 -0.40 -24.90 -22.79
C ARG A 542 -0.74 -23.55 -23.40
N SER A 543 -2.02 -23.39 -23.70
CA SER A 543 -2.59 -22.16 -24.24
C SER A 543 -4.04 -22.07 -23.80
N GLY A 544 -4.51 -20.85 -23.57
CA GLY A 544 -5.89 -20.60 -23.21
C GLY A 544 -6.18 -19.12 -23.12
N THR A 545 -7.33 -18.82 -22.53
CA THR A 545 -7.78 -17.46 -22.27
C THR A 545 -8.32 -17.40 -20.85
N ASP A 546 -8.02 -16.32 -20.14
CA ASP A 546 -8.50 -16.07 -18.77
C ASP A 546 -8.93 -14.60 -18.66
N HIS A 547 -10.20 -14.35 -18.31
CA HIS A 547 -10.79 -13.01 -18.30
C HIS A 547 -10.58 -12.23 -19.62
N GLY A 548 -10.64 -12.92 -20.77
CA GLY A 548 -10.40 -12.32 -22.09
C GLY A 548 -8.92 -12.19 -22.48
N ASN A 549 -7.99 -12.37 -21.55
CA ASN A 549 -6.55 -12.31 -21.79
C ASN A 549 -6.05 -13.61 -22.41
N THR A 550 -5.43 -13.54 -23.59
CA THR A 550 -4.85 -14.71 -24.25
C THR A 550 -3.52 -15.05 -23.60
N ALA A 551 -3.27 -16.33 -23.31
CA ALA A 551 -2.05 -16.73 -22.66
C ALA A 551 -1.43 -18.00 -23.22
N LEU A 552 -0.10 -18.06 -23.13
CA LEU A 552 0.72 -19.22 -23.48
C LEU A 552 1.58 -19.61 -22.28
N SER A 553 1.69 -20.91 -22.03
CA SER A 553 2.56 -21.49 -21.00
C SER A 553 3.71 -22.22 -21.68
N ARG A 554 4.95 -21.93 -21.28
CA ARG A 554 6.17 -22.58 -21.75
C ARG A 554 7.04 -22.96 -20.57
N THR A 555 7.57 -24.17 -20.61
CA THR A 555 8.60 -24.55 -19.64
C THR A 555 9.92 -23.91 -19.94
N VAL A 556 10.54 -23.36 -18.92
CA VAL A 556 11.93 -22.92 -18.92
C VAL A 556 12.70 -23.67 -17.85
N LEU A 557 13.71 -24.44 -18.26
CA LEU A 557 14.75 -24.95 -17.37
C LEU A 557 15.85 -23.90 -17.25
N LEU A 558 16.21 -23.58 -16.02
CA LEU A 558 17.31 -22.68 -15.70
C LEU A 558 18.27 -23.40 -14.76
N GLU A 559 19.42 -23.82 -15.30
CA GLU A 559 20.39 -24.60 -14.54
C GLU A 559 21.14 -23.74 -13.51
N MET A 560 21.90 -24.41 -12.65
CA MET A 560 22.70 -23.77 -11.61
C MET A 560 23.73 -22.79 -12.21
N GLY A 561 23.66 -21.51 -11.81
CA GLY A 561 24.61 -20.49 -12.24
C GLY A 561 24.35 -19.92 -13.64
N GLU A 562 23.32 -20.41 -14.35
CA GLU A 562 23.04 -19.96 -15.72
C GLU A 562 22.22 -18.67 -15.75
N SER A 563 22.30 -17.99 -16.90
CA SER A 563 21.42 -16.88 -17.26
C SER A 563 20.67 -17.21 -18.53
N ARG A 564 19.44 -16.72 -18.64
CA ARG A 564 18.59 -16.96 -19.80
C ARG A 564 17.64 -15.80 -20.04
N THR A 565 17.50 -15.40 -21.29
CA THR A 565 16.48 -14.44 -21.71
C THR A 565 15.21 -15.19 -22.15
N ILE A 566 14.05 -14.66 -21.78
CA ILE A 566 12.74 -15.08 -22.27
C ILE A 566 11.99 -13.86 -22.81
N SER A 567 11.17 -14.06 -23.83
CA SER A 567 10.42 -12.93 -24.41
C SER A 567 9.15 -13.37 -25.14
N TYR A 568 8.27 -12.43 -25.40
CA TYR A 568 7.14 -12.62 -26.30
C TYR A 568 6.75 -11.30 -26.95
N GLU A 569 6.21 -11.39 -28.16
CA GLU A 569 5.66 -10.23 -28.86
C GLU A 569 4.14 -10.36 -29.00
N VAL A 570 3.47 -9.25 -28.76
CA VAL A 570 2.02 -9.13 -28.80
C VAL A 570 1.63 -8.09 -29.84
N LYS A 571 0.69 -8.46 -30.71
CA LYS A 571 -0.07 -7.53 -31.53
C LYS A 571 -1.23 -6.97 -30.70
N LEU A 572 -1.19 -5.67 -30.43
CA LEU A 572 -2.21 -4.99 -29.63
C LEU A 572 -3.52 -4.86 -30.43
N PRO A 573 -4.69 -4.92 -29.77
CA PRO A 573 -5.99 -4.76 -30.44
C PRO A 573 -6.10 -3.36 -31.06
N ASP A 574 -6.96 -3.18 -32.07
CA ASP A 574 -7.26 -1.83 -32.60
C ASP A 574 -8.02 -0.97 -31.56
N GLY A 575 -7.90 0.36 -31.66
CA GLY A 575 -8.60 1.32 -30.80
C GLY A 575 -7.70 2.06 -29.82
N ASP A 576 -8.31 2.84 -28.94
CA ASP A 576 -7.59 3.54 -27.88
C ASP A 576 -7.21 2.54 -26.76
N LEU A 577 -6.03 2.76 -26.17
CA LEU A 577 -5.50 1.94 -25.08
C LEU A 577 -5.29 2.83 -23.86
N GLY A 578 -5.70 2.32 -22.69
CA GLY A 578 -5.36 2.91 -21.41
C GLY A 578 -3.84 2.90 -21.15
N PRO A 579 -3.40 3.39 -19.97
CA PRO A 579 -2.02 3.27 -19.51
C PRO A 579 -1.47 1.85 -19.61
N LEU A 580 -0.18 1.71 -19.92
CA LEU A 580 0.49 0.42 -19.94
C LEU A 580 0.72 -0.11 -18.52
N GLU A 581 0.30 -1.34 -18.26
CA GLU A 581 0.52 -2.05 -17.00
C GLU A 581 1.33 -3.32 -17.27
N LEU A 582 2.62 -3.34 -16.87
CA LEU A 582 3.52 -4.48 -17.06
C LEU A 582 3.65 -5.27 -15.77
N ARG A 583 2.91 -6.36 -15.67
CA ARG A 583 2.93 -7.23 -14.49
C ARG A 583 3.93 -8.38 -14.64
N HIS A 584 4.39 -8.84 -13.50
CA HIS A 584 5.19 -10.04 -13.34
C HIS A 584 4.90 -10.67 -11.97
N SER A 585 5.30 -11.94 -11.80
CA SER A 585 5.31 -12.56 -10.46
C SER A 585 6.32 -11.83 -9.58
N PRO A 586 6.00 -11.36 -8.36
CA PRO A 586 7.02 -10.80 -7.48
C PRO A 586 7.98 -11.90 -6.99
N GLY A 587 9.28 -11.62 -7.07
CA GLY A 587 10.35 -12.55 -6.70
C GLY A 587 10.91 -12.31 -5.30
N ALA A 588 11.91 -13.12 -4.91
CA ALA A 588 12.63 -12.92 -3.64
C ALA A 588 13.53 -11.66 -3.64
N ASN A 589 13.78 -11.07 -4.81
CA ASN A 589 14.61 -9.89 -5.01
C ASN A 589 13.82 -8.83 -5.77
N GLU A 590 14.29 -7.58 -5.73
CA GLU A 590 13.73 -6.48 -6.51
C GLU A 590 13.79 -6.80 -8.01
N THR A 591 12.73 -6.45 -8.74
CA THR A 591 12.63 -6.65 -10.19
C THR A 591 12.59 -5.30 -10.87
N GLU A 592 13.67 -4.94 -11.57
CA GLU A 592 13.70 -3.71 -12.35
C GLU A 592 12.77 -3.83 -13.56
N VAL A 593 11.88 -2.84 -13.74
CA VAL A 593 10.96 -2.77 -14.89
C VAL A 593 11.30 -1.54 -15.72
N THR A 594 11.55 -1.74 -17.01
CA THR A 594 11.87 -0.65 -17.96
C THR A 594 10.95 -0.66 -19.17
N VAL A 595 10.48 0.52 -19.57
CA VAL A 595 9.66 0.71 -20.78
C VAL A 595 10.38 1.65 -21.73
N ASP A 596 10.53 1.22 -22.99
CA ASP A 596 11.11 2.07 -24.02
C ASP A 596 10.23 3.28 -24.32
N ALA A 597 10.86 4.45 -24.51
CA ALA A 597 10.17 5.70 -24.79
C ALA A 597 9.30 5.64 -26.07
N GLY A 598 9.60 4.74 -27.01
CA GLY A 598 8.80 4.48 -28.20
C GLY A 598 7.40 3.93 -27.92
N CYS A 599 7.13 3.43 -26.71
CA CYS A 599 5.79 3.00 -26.30
C CYS A 599 4.82 4.16 -26.02
N SER A 600 5.34 5.39 -25.80
CA SER A 600 4.55 6.58 -25.44
C SER A 600 3.43 6.97 -26.39
N THR A 601 3.49 6.54 -27.65
CA THR A 601 2.47 6.87 -28.64
C THR A 601 1.37 5.82 -28.77
N LEU A 602 1.53 4.64 -28.14
CA LEU A 602 0.54 3.56 -28.21
C LEU A 602 -0.44 3.57 -27.04
N PHE A 603 -0.02 4.04 -25.87
CA PHE A 603 -0.78 4.00 -24.61
C PHE A 603 -1.08 5.42 -24.10
N ALA A 604 -2.14 5.57 -23.31
CA ALA A 604 -2.46 6.84 -22.68
C ALA A 604 -1.34 7.34 -21.74
N SER A 605 -0.60 6.42 -21.10
CA SER A 605 0.65 6.67 -20.40
C SER A 605 1.58 5.45 -20.53
N PRO A 606 2.85 5.63 -20.95
CA PRO A 606 3.79 4.53 -21.14
C PRO A 606 4.67 4.23 -19.94
N GLU A 607 4.51 4.95 -18.81
CA GLU A 607 5.49 4.90 -17.71
C GLU A 607 5.75 3.46 -17.22
N GLY A 608 4.75 2.57 -17.29
CA GLY A 608 4.87 1.19 -16.81
C GLY A 608 4.98 1.14 -15.29
N ASN A 609 4.23 0.23 -14.65
CA ASN A 609 4.13 0.05 -13.19
C ASN A 609 4.24 1.32 -12.34
N ARG A 610 3.11 2.00 -12.20
CA ARG A 610 2.65 2.30 -10.84
C ARG A 610 1.56 1.30 -10.55
N ASN A 611 1.89 0.23 -9.81
CA ASN A 611 0.87 -0.73 -9.34
C ASN A 611 -0.18 -0.04 -8.46
N ILE A 612 0.08 1.22 -8.05
CA ILE A 612 -0.80 2.00 -7.22
C ILE A 612 -0.88 3.46 -7.67
N MET A 613 -2.08 4.03 -7.57
CA MET A 613 -2.28 5.48 -7.63
C MET A 613 -2.02 6.22 -6.29
N LEU A 614 -1.62 5.52 -5.21
CA LEU A 614 -1.34 6.14 -3.90
C LEU A 614 -0.13 7.09 -3.92
N SER A 615 0.80 6.97 -4.88
CA SER A 615 1.94 7.89 -5.02
C SER A 615 1.57 9.29 -5.54
N THR A 616 0.29 9.55 -5.80
CA THR A 616 -0.20 10.87 -6.23
C THR A 616 -0.50 11.82 -5.07
N PHE A 617 -0.28 11.39 -3.82
CA PHE A 617 -0.51 12.19 -2.61
C PHE A 617 0.69 13.04 -2.13
N ASP A 618 1.78 13.07 -2.90
CA ASP A 618 3.00 13.87 -2.60
C ASP A 618 2.85 15.39 -2.82
#